data_AF-A0A2D6WL83-F1
#
_entry.id   AF-A0A2D6WL83-F1
#
_cell.length_a   1.000
_cell.length_b   1.000
_cell.length_c   1.000
_cell.angle_alpha   90.00
_cell.angle_beta   90.00
_cell.angle_gamma   90.00
#
_symmetry.space_group_name_H-M   'P 1'
#
loop_
_entity.id
_entity.type
_entity.pdbx_description
1 polymer ?
#
loop_
_entity_poly.entity_id
_entity_poly.type
_entity_poly.pdbx_seq_one_letter_code
_entity_poly.pdbx_strand_id
1 'polypeptide(L)'
;MRSYLRVITMIRCFKIGLVLFVVFCVVGLVTPYQLTAKSPVPSPGLLQTSTLTPTPTPLTMPPQVDVVIEGFAFKPATLNISIGTTVIWHNNDSQPHTVSSPRALFDSGNFSRGATFSYIFEQKGIFEYSCTIHSYMKGKIFVDSEAQFLSKTDGKIIDPLLASRLIVILGIVNLVGGVLIFFSCRCLGGSKLGVKLMKYRSYQRFYQYHCYIWRVFWASVIIHASLAIIFFGWPS
;
A
#
# COMPACT_ATOMS: atom_id res chain seq x y z
N MET A 1 -2.10 -4.99 -53.92
CA MET A 1 -0.96 -4.35 -53.21
C MET A 1 -1.26 -3.92 -51.77
N ARG A 2 -2.34 -3.17 -51.48
CA ARG A 2 -2.68 -2.71 -50.09
C ARG A 2 -2.85 -3.83 -49.06
N SER A 3 -3.40 -4.98 -49.45
CA SER A 3 -3.58 -6.14 -48.55
C SER A 3 -2.27 -6.82 -48.19
N TYR A 4 -1.29 -6.82 -49.11
CA TYR A 4 0.01 -7.45 -48.94
C TYR A 4 0.93 -6.62 -48.01
N LEU A 5 0.90 -5.29 -48.15
CA LEU A 5 1.59 -4.39 -47.21
C LEU A 5 1.05 -4.52 -45.78
N ARG A 6 -0.27 -4.68 -45.60
CA ARG A 6 -0.88 -4.90 -44.26
C ARG A 6 -0.39 -6.20 -43.60
N VAL A 7 -0.23 -7.26 -44.39
CA VAL A 7 0.30 -8.55 -43.91
C VAL A 7 1.79 -8.44 -43.55
N ILE A 8 2.60 -7.76 -44.36
CA ILE A 8 4.03 -7.56 -44.07
C ILE A 8 4.24 -6.69 -42.83
N THR A 9 3.48 -5.60 -42.68
CA THR A 9 3.54 -4.76 -41.47
C THR A 9 3.11 -5.54 -40.23
N MET A 10 2.09 -6.41 -40.34
CA MET A 10 1.72 -7.32 -39.25
C MET A 10 2.81 -8.34 -38.89
N ILE A 11 3.48 -8.94 -39.88
CA ILE A 11 4.57 -9.90 -39.65
C ILE A 11 5.77 -9.21 -38.99
N ARG A 12 6.08 -7.98 -39.39
CA ARG A 12 7.16 -7.17 -38.79
C ARG A 12 6.85 -6.79 -37.34
N CYS A 13 5.62 -6.33 -37.04
CA CYS A 13 5.20 -6.06 -35.67
C CYS A 13 5.18 -7.32 -34.79
N PHE A 14 4.79 -8.47 -35.35
CA PHE A 14 4.81 -9.75 -34.63
C PHE A 14 6.24 -10.19 -34.27
N LYS A 15 7.19 -10.04 -35.19
CA LYS A 15 8.61 -10.37 -34.92
C LYS A 15 9.22 -9.44 -33.87
N ILE A 16 8.93 -8.14 -33.92
CA ILE A 16 9.41 -7.18 -32.91
C ILE A 16 8.78 -7.48 -31.54
N GLY A 17 7.47 -7.75 -31.48
CA GLY A 17 6.79 -8.10 -30.24
C GLY A 17 7.26 -9.42 -29.63
N LEU A 18 7.51 -10.45 -30.46
CA LEU A 18 8.04 -11.73 -30.01
C LEU A 18 9.47 -11.58 -29.46
N VAL A 19 10.33 -10.78 -30.13
CA VAL A 19 11.70 -10.54 -29.67
C VAL A 19 11.70 -9.78 -28.34
N LEU A 20 10.87 -8.74 -28.19
CA LEU A 20 10.77 -7.99 -26.93
C LEU A 20 10.20 -8.86 -25.79
N PHE A 21 9.21 -9.71 -26.07
CA PHE A 21 8.65 -10.64 -25.10
C PHE A 21 9.67 -11.72 -24.68
N VAL A 22 10.43 -12.28 -25.63
CA VAL A 22 11.49 -13.26 -25.32
C VAL A 22 12.62 -12.60 -24.54
N VAL A 23 13.03 -11.37 -24.89
CA VAL A 23 14.03 -10.63 -24.11
C VAL A 23 13.53 -10.36 -22.69
N PHE A 24 12.27 -9.97 -22.51
CA PHE A 24 11.68 -9.76 -21.18
C PHE A 24 11.57 -11.06 -20.37
N CYS A 25 11.14 -12.17 -20.99
CA CYS A 25 11.10 -13.48 -20.33
C CYS A 25 12.48 -13.99 -19.97
N VAL A 26 13.48 -13.81 -20.84
CA VAL A 26 14.86 -14.22 -20.57
C VAL A 26 15.43 -13.37 -19.45
N VAL A 27 15.30 -12.03 -19.48
CA VAL A 27 15.80 -11.15 -18.41
C VAL A 27 15.10 -11.41 -17.06
N GLY A 28 13.79 -11.74 -17.07
CA GLY A 28 13.05 -12.13 -15.87
C GLY A 28 13.33 -13.57 -15.37
N LEU A 29 13.99 -14.41 -16.16
CA LEU A 29 14.35 -15.78 -15.80
C LEU A 29 15.81 -15.91 -15.31
N VAL A 30 16.68 -14.92 -15.55
CA VAL A 30 18.10 -14.96 -15.10
C VAL A 30 18.40 -14.21 -13.80
N THR A 31 17.41 -13.64 -13.12
CA THR A 31 17.61 -13.23 -11.73
C THR A 31 17.27 -14.39 -10.80
N PRO A 32 18.26 -15.04 -10.16
CA PRO A 32 17.96 -15.98 -9.10
C PRO A 32 17.39 -15.18 -7.92
N TYR A 33 16.05 -15.13 -7.82
CA TYR A 33 15.38 -14.80 -6.58
C TYR A 33 15.63 -15.98 -5.63
N GLN A 34 16.64 -15.85 -4.77
CA GLN A 34 16.93 -16.84 -3.74
C GLN A 34 15.78 -16.82 -2.71
N LEU A 35 14.77 -17.65 -2.97
CA LEU A 35 13.77 -18.05 -1.97
C LEU A 35 14.40 -19.08 -1.03
N THR A 36 15.12 -18.62 -0.01
CA THR A 36 15.39 -19.44 1.17
C THR A 36 14.38 -19.12 2.27
N ALA A 37 13.21 -19.73 2.17
CA ALA A 37 12.33 -19.99 3.32
C ALA A 37 12.19 -21.51 3.47
N LYS A 38 13.20 -22.14 4.10
CA LYS A 38 13.08 -23.52 4.59
C LYS A 38 12.65 -23.44 6.05
N SER A 39 11.35 -23.54 6.31
CA SER A 39 10.86 -23.90 7.64
C SER A 39 11.32 -25.32 7.96
N PRO A 40 11.96 -25.57 9.12
CA PRO A 40 12.20 -26.92 9.58
C PRO A 40 10.92 -27.50 10.18
N VAL A 41 10.64 -28.74 9.79
CA VAL A 41 9.66 -29.64 10.42
C VAL A 41 10.04 -29.82 11.90
N PRO A 42 9.10 -29.74 12.86
CA PRO A 42 9.40 -30.11 14.24
C PRO A 42 9.56 -31.63 14.34
N SER A 43 10.76 -32.07 14.70
CA SER A 43 11.04 -33.42 15.18
C SER A 43 10.60 -33.52 16.65
N PRO A 44 9.94 -34.60 17.09
CA PRO A 44 9.63 -34.78 18.51
C PRO A 44 10.89 -35.30 19.22
N GLY A 45 11.55 -34.45 20.01
CA GLY A 45 12.69 -34.89 20.81
C GLY A 45 13.41 -33.82 21.61
N LEU A 46 13.18 -33.86 22.92
CA LEU A 46 13.93 -33.30 24.05
C LEU A 46 13.78 -31.80 24.36
N LEU A 47 13.28 -31.57 25.58
CA LEU A 47 13.24 -30.30 26.31
C LEU A 47 14.60 -29.60 26.26
N GLN A 48 14.72 -28.53 25.49
CA GLN A 48 15.79 -27.53 25.64
C GLN A 48 15.17 -26.19 26.00
N THR A 49 15.46 -25.75 27.22
CA THR A 49 15.18 -24.42 27.72
C THR A 49 16.16 -23.45 27.05
N SER A 50 15.79 -22.95 25.87
CA SER A 50 16.57 -21.92 25.17
C SER A 50 16.13 -20.53 25.66
N THR A 51 16.94 -19.94 26.52
CA THR A 51 16.85 -18.54 26.93
C THR A 51 17.15 -17.67 25.71
N LEU A 52 16.13 -17.04 25.12
CA LEU A 52 16.30 -16.10 24.01
C LEU A 52 17.00 -14.84 24.52
N THR A 53 18.26 -14.64 24.14
CA THR A 53 18.90 -13.33 24.22
C THR A 53 18.41 -12.49 23.03
N PRO A 54 17.68 -11.38 23.22
CA PRO A 54 17.29 -10.53 22.10
C PRO A 54 18.52 -9.84 21.52
N THR A 55 18.75 -10.04 20.22
CA THR A 55 19.67 -9.23 19.42
C THR A 55 19.27 -7.76 19.54
N PRO A 56 20.18 -6.82 19.89
CA PRO A 56 19.82 -5.41 19.97
C PRO A 56 19.50 -4.87 18.58
N THR A 57 18.21 -4.59 18.34
CA THR A 57 17.72 -3.79 17.23
C THR A 57 18.47 -2.44 17.20
N PRO A 58 18.85 -1.90 16.03
CA PRO A 58 19.45 -0.57 15.93
C PRO A 58 18.58 0.45 16.68
N LEU A 59 19.23 1.30 17.49
CA LEU A 59 18.61 2.34 18.33
C LEU A 59 18.02 3.49 17.49
N THR A 60 17.09 3.18 16.59
CA THR A 60 16.20 4.21 16.04
C THR A 60 15.30 4.64 17.19
N MET A 61 15.49 5.88 17.66
CA MET A 61 14.64 6.47 18.69
C MET A 61 13.17 6.29 18.27
N PRO A 62 12.27 5.85 19.18
CA PRO A 62 10.86 5.69 18.86
C PRO A 62 10.33 6.99 18.23
N PRO A 63 9.49 6.93 17.19
CA PRO A 63 8.88 8.13 16.63
C PRO A 63 8.14 8.88 17.74
N GLN A 64 8.34 10.20 17.83
CA GLN A 64 7.73 11.05 18.86
C GLN A 64 6.84 12.11 18.21
N VAL A 65 5.72 12.43 18.84
CA VAL A 65 4.78 13.47 18.39
C VAL A 65 4.26 14.27 19.58
N ASP A 66 4.23 15.59 19.43
CA ASP A 66 3.79 16.49 20.49
C ASP A 66 2.30 16.88 20.37
N VAL A 67 1.64 17.01 21.52
CA VAL A 67 0.31 17.61 21.69
C VAL A 67 0.43 18.73 22.71
N VAL A 68 -0.01 19.93 22.36
CA VAL A 68 0.00 21.08 23.26
C VAL A 68 -1.38 21.26 23.88
N ILE A 69 -1.43 21.49 25.19
CA ILE A 69 -2.62 21.95 25.89
C ILE A 69 -2.53 23.46 26.02
N GLU A 70 -3.40 24.16 25.30
CA GLU A 70 -3.44 25.62 25.31
C GLU A 70 -4.84 26.11 24.98
N GLY A 71 -5.34 27.06 25.77
CA GLY A 71 -6.68 27.62 25.63
C GLY A 71 -7.75 26.59 25.95
N PHE A 72 -7.54 25.75 26.98
CA PHE A 72 -8.45 24.68 27.37
C PHE A 72 -8.77 23.73 26.22
N ALA A 73 -7.76 23.36 25.42
CA ALA A 73 -7.91 22.43 24.30
C ALA A 73 -6.62 21.63 24.05
N PHE A 74 -6.77 20.38 23.59
CA PHE A 74 -5.66 19.58 23.04
C PHE A 74 -5.41 20.00 21.59
N LYS A 75 -4.15 20.30 21.25
CA LYS A 75 -3.74 20.74 19.91
C LYS A 75 -2.59 19.87 19.38
N PRO A 76 -2.80 19.10 18.30
CA PRO A 76 -4.08 18.87 17.63
C PRO A 76 -5.05 18.02 18.49
N ALA A 77 -6.36 18.22 18.30
CA ALA A 77 -7.37 17.40 19.00
C ALA A 77 -7.49 15.98 18.43
N THR A 78 -7.05 15.78 17.20
CA THR A 78 -7.02 14.46 16.54
C THR A 78 -5.63 14.23 15.96
N LEU A 79 -5.07 13.05 16.23
CA LEU A 79 -3.74 12.67 15.81
C LEU A 79 -3.76 11.28 15.16
N ASN A 80 -3.03 11.12 14.05
CA ASN A 80 -2.81 9.84 13.40
C ASN A 80 -1.33 9.47 13.54
N ILE A 81 -1.03 8.32 14.14
CA ILE A 81 0.33 7.87 14.44
C ILE A 81 0.54 6.41 14.06
N SER A 82 1.81 6.01 13.91
CA SER A 82 2.17 4.61 13.75
C SER A 82 2.23 3.89 15.10
N ILE A 83 2.02 2.57 15.08
CA ILE A 83 2.35 1.70 16.21
C ILE A 83 3.81 1.97 16.66
N GLY A 84 4.02 2.05 17.98
CA GLY A 84 5.31 2.34 18.59
C GLY A 84 5.64 3.83 18.72
N THR A 85 4.72 4.73 18.34
CA THR A 85 4.92 6.18 18.51
C THR A 85 4.68 6.59 19.96
N THR A 86 5.56 7.42 20.50
CA THR A 86 5.40 8.10 21.77
C THR A 86 4.71 9.44 21.55
N VAL A 87 3.57 9.66 22.18
CA VAL A 87 2.91 10.97 22.20
C VAL A 87 3.30 11.70 23.47
N ILE A 88 3.67 12.98 23.35
CA ILE A 88 4.09 13.84 24.47
C ILE A 88 3.11 15.00 24.56
N TRP A 89 2.42 15.12 25.69
CA TRP A 89 1.53 16.23 25.99
C TRP A 89 2.28 17.30 26.78
N HIS A 90 2.13 18.57 26.40
CA HIS A 90 2.72 19.73 27.06
C HIS A 90 1.62 20.63 27.60
N ASN A 91 1.63 20.96 28.89
CA ASN A 91 0.66 21.90 29.44
C ASN A 91 1.19 23.34 29.35
N ASN A 92 0.70 24.13 28.39
CA ASN A 92 1.03 25.55 28.26
C ASN A 92 0.03 26.46 28.97
N ASP A 93 -1.12 25.95 29.39
CA ASP A 93 -2.10 26.69 30.19
C ASP A 93 -1.61 26.92 31.61
N SER A 94 -2.13 27.98 32.24
CA SER A 94 -1.86 28.26 33.66
C SER A 94 -2.57 27.30 34.62
N GLN A 95 -3.61 26.61 34.13
CA GLN A 95 -4.42 25.67 34.89
C GLN A 95 -3.82 24.26 34.81
N PRO A 96 -3.93 23.45 35.87
CA PRO A 96 -3.61 22.03 35.77
C PRO A 96 -4.61 21.32 34.84
N HIS A 97 -4.12 20.34 34.11
CA HIS A 97 -4.93 19.49 33.23
C HIS A 97 -4.58 18.02 33.44
N THR A 98 -5.41 17.14 32.85
CA THR A 98 -5.16 15.70 32.79
C THR A 98 -5.29 15.20 31.36
N VAL A 99 -4.65 14.07 31.08
CA VAL A 99 -4.76 13.26 29.87
C VAL A 99 -5.17 11.87 30.34
N SER A 100 -6.48 11.60 30.33
CA SER A 100 -7.04 10.36 30.87
C SER A 100 -7.87 9.64 29.81
N SER A 101 -7.59 8.36 29.59
CA SER A 101 -8.38 7.51 28.68
C SER A 101 -9.58 6.88 29.39
N PRO A 102 -10.61 6.44 28.65
CA PRO A 102 -11.62 5.53 29.19
C PRO A 102 -10.95 4.28 29.78
N ARG A 103 -11.50 3.79 30.90
CA ARG A 103 -11.05 2.57 31.59
C ARG A 103 -9.57 2.58 32.03
N ALA A 104 -8.95 3.77 32.12
CA ALA A 104 -7.60 3.97 32.64
C ALA A 104 -6.50 3.15 31.90
N LEU A 105 -6.56 3.09 30.57
CA LEU A 105 -5.43 2.59 29.76
C LEU A 105 -4.19 3.48 29.95
N PHE A 106 -4.41 4.80 30.06
CA PHE A 106 -3.42 5.76 30.51
C PHE A 106 -4.09 6.90 31.27
N ASP A 107 -3.37 7.44 32.26
CA ASP A 107 -3.78 8.59 33.04
C ASP A 107 -2.54 9.37 33.49
N SER A 108 -2.46 10.65 33.11
CA SER A 108 -1.37 11.53 33.55
C SER A 108 -1.48 11.94 35.01
N GLY A 109 -2.68 11.82 35.62
CA GLY A 109 -3.02 12.61 36.79
C GLY A 109 -2.97 14.11 36.50
N ASN A 110 -3.04 14.93 37.55
CA ASN A 110 -2.93 16.38 37.40
C ASN A 110 -1.49 16.78 37.09
N PHE A 111 -1.28 17.50 35.98
CA PHE A 111 0.02 18.08 35.67
C PHE A 111 -0.08 19.58 35.39
N SER A 112 0.80 20.33 36.05
CA SER A 112 0.82 21.79 36.08
C SER A 112 1.39 22.40 34.80
N ARG A 113 1.30 23.72 34.67
CA ARG A 113 1.95 24.48 33.60
C ARG A 113 3.43 24.11 33.45
N GLY A 114 3.87 23.90 32.22
CA GLY A 114 5.23 23.54 31.84
C GLY A 114 5.59 22.08 32.10
N ALA A 115 4.73 21.30 32.75
CA ALA A 115 4.93 19.86 32.89
C ALA A 115 4.49 19.12 31.63
N THR A 116 5.06 17.94 31.45
CA THR A 116 4.78 17.06 30.32
C THR A 116 4.32 15.68 30.79
N PHE A 117 3.53 15.03 29.96
CA PHE A 117 3.14 13.63 30.11
C PHE A 117 3.45 12.91 28.81
N SER A 118 3.86 11.64 28.86
CA SER A 118 4.13 10.86 27.64
C SER A 118 3.57 9.45 27.74
N TYR A 119 3.13 8.91 26.60
CA TYR A 119 2.61 7.56 26.50
C TYR A 119 2.97 6.95 25.13
N ILE A 120 3.41 5.68 25.14
CA ILE A 120 3.73 4.93 23.92
C ILE A 120 2.55 4.08 23.48
N PHE A 121 2.19 4.19 22.20
CA PHE A 121 1.05 3.46 21.62
C PHE A 121 1.53 2.21 20.89
N GLU A 122 1.56 1.08 21.60
CA GLU A 122 2.06 -0.20 21.05
C GLU A 122 1.00 -1.04 20.34
N GLN A 123 -0.27 -0.63 20.40
CA GLN A 123 -1.39 -1.38 19.81
C GLN A 123 -2.14 -0.53 18.79
N LYS A 124 -2.50 -1.15 17.67
CA LYS A 124 -3.40 -0.57 16.68
C LYS A 124 -4.76 -0.29 17.33
N GLY A 125 -5.36 0.87 17.04
CA GLY A 125 -6.69 1.18 17.54
C GLY A 125 -7.03 2.66 17.53
N ILE A 126 -8.20 2.97 18.09
CA ILE A 126 -8.67 4.33 18.33
C ILE A 126 -8.65 4.56 19.84
N PHE A 127 -7.89 5.56 20.27
CA PHE A 127 -7.73 5.91 21.68
C PHE A 127 -8.32 7.30 21.90
N GLU A 128 -9.51 7.32 22.50
CA GLU A 128 -10.13 8.56 22.96
C GLU A 128 -9.59 8.91 24.35
N TYR A 129 -9.47 10.21 24.64
CA TYR A 129 -9.05 10.69 25.95
C TYR A 129 -9.65 12.06 26.24
N SER A 130 -9.65 12.46 27.51
CA SER A 130 -10.20 13.73 27.96
C SER A 130 -9.48 14.27 29.18
N CYS A 131 -9.68 15.56 29.46
CA CYS A 131 -9.35 16.14 30.75
C CYS A 131 -10.49 15.85 31.73
N THR A 132 -10.18 15.28 32.89
CA THR A 132 -11.13 14.98 33.97
C THR A 132 -11.59 16.24 34.72
N ILE A 133 -10.79 17.32 34.68
CA ILE A 133 -11.15 18.62 35.25
C ILE A 133 -12.11 19.38 34.33
N HIS A 134 -11.87 19.30 33.02
CA HIS A 134 -12.62 20.01 31.99
C HIS A 134 -13.22 19.00 30.99
N SER A 135 -14.40 18.49 31.28
CA SER A 135 -15.02 17.37 30.53
C SER A 135 -15.28 17.61 29.04
N TYR A 136 -15.26 18.88 28.61
CA TYR A 136 -15.37 19.28 27.20
C TYR A 136 -14.05 19.15 26.43
N MET A 137 -12.91 19.09 27.11
CA MET A 137 -11.60 18.86 26.50
C MET A 137 -11.48 17.40 26.10
N LYS A 138 -11.50 17.12 24.80
CA LYS A 138 -11.43 15.76 24.25
C LYS A 138 -10.38 15.66 23.17
N GLY A 139 -9.67 14.55 23.16
CA GLY A 139 -8.69 14.21 22.15
C GLY A 139 -8.93 12.79 21.62
N LYS A 140 -8.40 12.53 20.42
CA LYS A 140 -8.50 11.22 19.77
C LYS A 140 -7.20 10.89 19.04
N ILE A 141 -6.68 9.69 19.27
CA ILE A 141 -5.48 9.18 18.61
C ILE A 141 -5.87 7.93 17.79
N PHE A 142 -5.58 7.96 16.50
CA PHE A 142 -5.65 6.80 15.61
C PHE A 142 -4.26 6.20 15.49
N VAL A 143 -4.12 4.94 15.87
CA VAL A 143 -2.86 4.19 15.78
C VAL A 143 -3.02 3.14 14.70
N ASP A 144 -2.22 3.24 13.65
CA ASP A 144 -2.18 2.28 12.54
C ASP A 144 -0.76 1.75 12.33
N SER A 145 -0.61 0.70 11.51
CA SER A 145 0.70 0.14 11.18
C SER A 145 1.57 1.07 10.32
N GLU A 146 1.02 2.21 9.88
CA GLU A 146 1.68 3.21 9.06
C GLU A 146 1.19 4.60 9.50
N ALA A 147 2.09 5.45 9.99
CA ALA A 147 1.73 6.83 10.32
C ALA A 147 1.41 7.53 9.00
N GLN A 148 0.16 7.94 8.79
CA GLN A 148 -0.13 8.95 7.78
C GLN A 148 0.44 10.28 8.27
N PHE A 149 1.76 10.43 8.15
CA PHE A 149 2.42 11.70 8.28
C PHE A 149 1.85 12.57 7.17
N LEU A 150 1.05 13.57 7.57
CA LEU A 150 0.57 14.61 6.69
C LEU A 150 1.80 15.36 6.16
N SER A 151 2.41 14.81 5.10
CA SER A 151 3.27 15.56 4.20
C SER A 151 2.39 16.62 3.56
N LYS A 152 2.39 17.79 4.19
CA LYS A 152 1.97 19.04 3.60
C LYS A 152 2.83 19.28 2.37
N THR A 153 2.38 18.79 1.23
CA THR A 153 2.83 19.19 -0.11
C THR A 153 1.65 19.86 -0.80
N ASP A 154 1.63 21.18 -0.70
CA ASP A 154 1.21 22.13 -1.71
C ASP A 154 -0.05 21.77 -2.53
N GLY A 155 -1.22 22.04 -1.95
CA GLY A 155 -2.37 22.57 -2.69
C GLY A 155 -3.08 21.66 -3.70
N LYS A 156 -2.75 20.37 -3.80
CA LYS A 156 -3.57 19.38 -4.49
C LYS A 156 -3.37 17.99 -3.88
N ILE A 157 -4.01 17.77 -2.74
CA ILE A 157 -4.06 16.46 -2.08
C ILE A 157 -4.84 15.52 -3.00
N ILE A 158 -4.15 14.61 -3.69
CA ILE A 158 -4.78 13.34 -4.07
C ILE A 158 -4.66 12.49 -2.81
N ASP A 159 -5.77 12.27 -2.10
CA ASP A 159 -5.78 11.51 -0.85
C ASP A 159 -4.99 10.20 -1.06
N PRO A 160 -4.02 9.86 -0.19
CA PRO A 160 -3.25 8.60 -0.33
C PRO A 160 -4.16 7.36 -0.38
N LEU A 161 -5.33 7.44 0.28
CA LEU A 161 -6.37 6.44 0.19
C LEU A 161 -7.07 6.40 -1.19
N LEU A 162 -7.24 7.54 -1.85
CA LEU A 162 -7.75 7.61 -3.21
C LEU A 162 -6.70 7.11 -4.22
N ALA A 163 -5.43 7.47 -4.05
CA ALA A 163 -4.34 6.98 -4.89
C ALA A 163 -4.19 5.46 -4.82
N SER A 164 -4.19 4.87 -3.62
CA SER A 164 -4.18 3.42 -3.43
C SER A 164 -5.42 2.74 -4.03
N ARG A 165 -6.63 3.29 -3.83
CA ARG A 165 -7.86 2.78 -4.48
C ARG A 165 -7.76 2.82 -6.01
N LEU A 166 -7.24 3.90 -6.59
CA LEU A 166 -7.06 4.02 -8.04
C LEU A 166 -6.04 3.03 -8.58
N ILE A 167 -4.93 2.79 -7.86
CA ILE A 167 -3.92 1.80 -8.25
C ILE A 167 -4.52 0.38 -8.24
N VAL A 168 -5.30 0.02 -7.21
CA VAL A 168 -5.99 -1.27 -7.15
C VAL A 168 -7.01 -1.43 -8.28
N ILE A 169 -7.82 -0.41 -8.55
CA ILE A 169 -8.78 -0.42 -9.67
C ILE A 169 -8.05 -0.60 -11.00
N LEU A 170 -6.95 0.14 -11.22
CA LEU A 170 -6.10 -0.03 -12.41
C LEU A 170 -5.53 -1.44 -12.51
N GLY A 171 -5.10 -2.05 -11.40
CA GLY A 171 -4.63 -3.43 -11.34
C GLY A 171 -5.72 -4.44 -11.73
N ILE A 172 -6.95 -4.28 -11.22
CA ILE A 172 -8.10 -5.13 -11.57
C ILE A 172 -8.47 -4.95 -13.05
N VAL A 173 -8.49 -3.72 -13.55
CA VAL A 173 -8.74 -3.42 -14.98
C VAL A 173 -7.69 -4.08 -15.86
N ASN A 174 -6.42 -4.06 -15.45
CA ASN A 174 -5.36 -4.78 -16.15
C ASN A 174 -5.53 -6.30 -16.06
N LEU A 175 -5.93 -6.86 -14.91
CA LEU A 175 -6.19 -8.30 -14.79
C LEU A 175 -7.33 -8.74 -15.73
N VAL A 176 -8.47 -8.05 -15.69
CA VAL A 176 -9.63 -8.33 -16.55
C VAL A 176 -9.27 -8.09 -18.02
N GLY A 177 -8.56 -7.01 -18.33
CA GLY A 177 -8.07 -6.69 -19.67
C GLY A 177 -7.14 -7.79 -20.21
N GLY A 178 -6.22 -8.29 -19.39
CA GLY A 178 -5.33 -9.40 -19.71
C GLY A 178 -6.10 -10.68 -20.03
N VAL A 179 -7.13 -11.01 -19.24
CA VAL A 179 -8.02 -12.16 -19.50
C VAL A 179 -8.77 -11.98 -20.83
N LEU A 180 -9.38 -10.83 -21.08
CA LEU A 180 -10.08 -10.54 -22.35
C LEU A 180 -9.13 -10.56 -23.55
N ILE A 181 -7.89 -10.11 -23.37
CA ILE A 181 -6.84 -10.18 -24.38
C ILE A 181 -6.44 -11.63 -24.64
N PHE A 182 -6.28 -12.44 -23.59
CA PHE A 182 -6.00 -13.86 -23.73
C PHE A 182 -7.09 -14.54 -24.57
N PHE A 183 -8.37 -14.22 -24.34
CA PHE A 183 -9.50 -14.75 -25.10
C PHE A 183 -9.63 -14.19 -26.53
N SER A 184 -9.06 -13.02 -26.83
CA SER A 184 -8.94 -12.49 -28.20
C SER A 184 -7.62 -12.85 -28.88
N CYS A 185 -6.70 -13.48 -28.16
CA CYS A 185 -5.34 -13.69 -28.61
C CYS A 185 -5.29 -14.69 -29.77
N ARG A 186 -4.30 -14.49 -30.64
CA ARG A 186 -4.02 -15.37 -31.77
C ARG A 186 -3.72 -16.83 -31.35
N CYS A 187 -3.36 -17.05 -30.07
CA CYS A 187 -3.24 -18.38 -29.47
C CYS A 187 -4.55 -19.18 -29.49
N LEU A 188 -5.71 -18.53 -29.30
CA LEU A 188 -7.02 -19.18 -29.43
C LEU A 188 -7.48 -19.26 -30.87
N GLY A 189 -7.06 -18.33 -31.74
CA GLY A 189 -7.45 -18.31 -33.16
C GLY A 189 -7.12 -19.59 -33.95
N GLY A 190 -6.12 -20.37 -33.51
CA GLY A 190 -5.79 -21.69 -34.06
C GLY A 190 -6.36 -22.89 -33.29
N SER A 191 -7.01 -22.66 -32.15
CA SER A 191 -7.61 -23.71 -31.32
C SER A 191 -8.99 -24.12 -31.85
N LYS A 192 -9.42 -25.36 -31.55
CA LYS A 192 -10.78 -25.83 -31.89
C LYS A 192 -11.87 -24.91 -31.32
N LEU A 193 -11.63 -24.34 -30.14
CA LEU A 193 -12.54 -23.39 -29.49
C LEU A 193 -12.61 -22.06 -30.24
N GLY A 194 -11.47 -21.48 -30.64
CA GLY A 194 -11.45 -20.22 -31.39
C GLY A 194 -12.07 -20.33 -32.77
N VAL A 195 -11.86 -21.45 -33.48
CA VAL A 195 -12.54 -21.71 -34.76
C VAL A 195 -14.06 -21.79 -34.59
N LYS A 196 -14.54 -22.39 -33.48
CA LYS A 196 -15.97 -22.44 -33.14
C LYS A 196 -16.52 -21.04 -32.82
N LEU A 197 -15.77 -20.22 -32.09
CA LEU A 197 -16.15 -18.85 -31.72
C LEU A 197 -16.16 -17.89 -32.91
N MET A 198 -15.29 -18.08 -33.91
CA MET A 198 -15.24 -17.27 -35.14
C MET A 198 -16.49 -17.35 -36.01
N LYS A 199 -17.41 -18.28 -35.73
CA LYS A 199 -18.74 -18.33 -36.37
C LYS A 199 -19.67 -17.20 -35.90
N TYR A 200 -19.42 -16.63 -34.72
CA TYR A 200 -20.26 -15.57 -34.16
C TYR A 200 -19.78 -14.19 -34.62
N ARG A 201 -20.69 -13.40 -35.16
CA ARG A 201 -20.42 -12.04 -35.69
C ARG A 201 -19.91 -11.08 -34.62
N SER A 202 -20.37 -11.24 -33.38
CA SER A 202 -19.90 -10.49 -32.20
C SER A 202 -18.42 -10.74 -31.93
N TYR A 203 -18.00 -12.01 -31.97
CA TYR A 203 -16.61 -12.40 -31.77
C TYR A 203 -15.70 -11.92 -32.90
N GLN A 204 -16.17 -11.95 -34.15
CA GLN A 204 -15.44 -11.41 -35.30
C GLN A 204 -15.15 -9.90 -35.15
N ARG A 205 -16.13 -9.11 -34.69
CA ARG A 205 -15.94 -7.68 -34.41
C ARG A 205 -14.94 -7.47 -33.27
N PHE A 206 -15.08 -8.21 -32.17
CA PHE A 206 -14.16 -8.15 -31.05
C PHE A 206 -12.71 -8.47 -31.48
N TYR A 207 -12.52 -9.50 -32.29
CA TYR A 207 -11.22 -9.90 -32.83
C TYR A 207 -10.58 -8.83 -33.73
N GLN A 208 -11.36 -8.02 -34.45
CA GLN A 208 -10.82 -6.92 -35.28
C GLN A 208 -10.19 -5.80 -34.45
N TYR A 209 -10.69 -5.55 -33.24
CA TYR A 209 -10.14 -4.53 -32.34
C TYR A 209 -8.96 -5.03 -31.50
N HIS A 210 -8.60 -6.31 -31.60
CA HIS A 210 -7.57 -6.93 -30.78
C HIS A 210 -6.23 -6.16 -30.76
N CYS A 211 -5.75 -5.72 -31.93
CA CYS A 211 -4.50 -4.95 -32.03
C CYS A 211 -4.57 -3.60 -31.30
N TYR A 212 -5.74 -2.97 -31.25
CA TYR A 212 -5.94 -1.71 -30.52
C TYR A 212 -6.03 -1.96 -29.01
N ILE A 213 -6.78 -2.99 -28.61
CA ILE A 213 -6.91 -3.42 -27.21
C ILE A 213 -5.53 -3.74 -26.60
N TRP A 214 -4.65 -4.39 -27.37
CA TRP A 214 -3.26 -4.66 -26.95
C TRP A 214 -2.48 -3.37 -26.61
N ARG A 215 -2.59 -2.33 -27.44
CA ARG A 215 -1.88 -1.05 -27.21
C ARG A 215 -2.40 -0.33 -25.98
N VAL A 216 -3.71 -0.27 -25.81
CA VAL A 216 -4.36 0.38 -24.65
C VAL A 216 -4.01 -0.36 -23.36
N PHE A 217 -4.01 -1.68 -23.39
CA PHE A 217 -3.65 -2.51 -22.24
C PHE A 217 -2.21 -2.28 -21.78
N TRP A 218 -1.23 -2.34 -22.67
CA TRP A 218 0.16 -2.08 -22.28
C TRP A 218 0.40 -0.67 -21.78
N ALA A 219 -0.26 0.34 -22.36
CA ALA A 219 -0.22 1.70 -21.83
C ALA A 219 -0.79 1.75 -20.39
N SER A 220 -1.90 1.05 -20.13
CA SER A 220 -2.50 0.97 -18.80
C SER A 220 -1.62 0.23 -17.79
N VAL A 221 -0.92 -0.84 -18.21
CA VAL A 221 0.05 -1.57 -17.37
C VAL A 221 1.24 -0.68 -17.01
N ILE A 222 1.80 0.07 -17.97
CA ILE A 222 2.91 0.99 -17.71
C ILE A 222 2.46 2.09 -16.73
N ILE A 223 1.30 2.69 -16.94
CA ILE A 223 0.75 3.71 -16.02
C ILE A 223 0.58 3.14 -14.62
N HIS A 224 -0.01 1.94 -14.49
CA HIS A 224 -0.19 1.27 -13.20
C HIS A 224 1.15 1.00 -12.51
N ALA A 225 2.14 0.44 -13.22
CA ALA A 225 3.45 0.14 -12.67
C ALA A 225 4.21 1.41 -12.24
N SER A 226 4.21 2.45 -13.06
CA SER A 226 4.81 3.74 -12.72
C SER A 226 4.16 4.36 -11.48
N LEU A 227 2.82 4.34 -11.39
CA LEU A 227 2.12 4.82 -10.19
C LEU A 227 2.46 3.98 -8.97
N ALA A 228 2.50 2.65 -9.08
CA ALA A 228 2.87 1.79 -7.98
C ALA A 228 4.29 2.09 -7.46
N ILE A 229 5.27 2.29 -8.35
CA ILE A 229 6.65 2.65 -7.97
C ILE A 229 6.69 4.04 -7.32
N ILE A 230 5.97 5.02 -7.86
CA ILE A 230 5.94 6.39 -7.31
C ILE A 230 5.36 6.40 -5.90
N PHE A 231 4.32 5.62 -5.64
CA PHE A 231 3.60 5.64 -4.36
C PHE A 231 4.14 4.65 -3.32
N PHE A 232 4.66 3.49 -3.73
CA PHE A 232 5.12 2.43 -2.82
C PHE A 232 6.63 2.20 -2.84
N GLY A 233 7.36 2.86 -3.74
CA GLY A 233 8.80 2.66 -3.90
C GLY A 233 9.14 1.40 -4.71
N TRP A 234 10.44 1.21 -4.95
CA TRP A 234 10.95 0.02 -5.60
C TRP A 234 11.18 -1.09 -4.56
N PRO A 235 10.69 -2.32 -4.77
CA PRO A 235 11.00 -3.43 -3.87
C PRO A 235 12.51 -3.68 -3.89
N SER A 236 13.18 -3.38 -2.78
CA SER A 236 14.62 -3.59 -2.55
C SER A 236 15.02 -5.06 -2.58
#